data_AF-A0A932T5A7-F1
#
_entry.id   AF-A0A932T5A7-F1
#
_cell.length_a   1.000
_cell.length_b   1.000
_cell.length_c   1.000
_cell.angle_alpha   90.00
_cell.angle_beta   90.00
_cell.angle_gamma   90.00
#
_symmetry.space_group_name_H-M   'P 1'
#
loop_
_entity.id
_entity.type
_entity.pdbx_description
1 polymer ?
#
loop_
_entity_poly.entity_id
_entity_poly.type
_entity_poly.pdbx_seq_one_letter_code
_entity_poly.pdbx_strand_id
1 'polypeptide(L)' 'MQKVILFDLDGTLIDSTEAIVGTFYYTFKKMNFEFHGKNEDIEKLIGYPLETMYQQLGVKNELID' A
#
# COMPACT_ATOMS: atom_id res chain seq x y z
N MET A 1 9.95 -10.62 -34.76
CA MET A 1 10.25 -9.99 -33.46
C MET A 1 8.95 -9.41 -32.93
N GLN A 2 8.46 -9.89 -31.78
CA GLN A 2 7.20 -9.41 -31.21
C GLN A 2 7.50 -8.21 -30.31
N LYS A 3 6.82 -7.08 -30.54
CA LYS A 3 6.99 -5.88 -29.71
C LYS A 3 6.06 -6.02 -28.51
N VAL A 4 6.63 -5.95 -27.30
CA VAL A 4 5.89 -6.02 -26.03
C VAL A 4 6.06 -4.69 -25.32
N ILE A 5 4.96 -4.17 -24.78
CA ILE A 5 4.93 -3.01 -23.88
C ILE A 5 4.33 -3.51 -22.57
N LEU A 6 5.00 -3.19 -21.46
CA LEU A 6 4.58 -3.56 -20.11
C LEU A 6 4.03 -2.31 -19.43
N PHE A 7 2.92 -2.48 -18.73
CA PHE A 7 2.29 -1.43 -17.93
C PHE A 7 2.14 -1.94 -16.51
N ASP A 8 2.32 -1.02 -15.57
CA ASP A 8 1.86 -1.23 -14.19
C ASP A 8 0.33 -1.12 -14.13
N LEU A 9 -0.27 -1.65 -13.06
CA LEU A 9 -1.72 -1.70 -12.89
C LEU A 9 -2.22 -0.48 -12.10
N ASP A 10 -1.82 -0.41 -10.84
CA ASP A 10 -2.31 0.55 -9.85
C ASP A 10 -1.71 1.94 -10.11
N GLY A 11 -2.55 2.96 -10.26
CA GLY A 11 -2.11 4.32 -10.58
C GLY A 11 -1.61 4.51 -12.02
N THR A 12 -1.56 3.45 -12.83
CA THR A 12 -1.23 3.51 -14.28
C THR A 12 -2.43 3.18 -15.16
N LEU A 13 -3.07 2.03 -14.96
CA LEU A 13 -4.25 1.60 -15.74
C LEU A 13 -5.56 1.84 -14.99
N ILE A 14 -5.54 1.74 -13.66
CA ILE A 14 -6.72 1.94 -12.81
C ILE A 14 -6.40 2.88 -11.66
N ASP A 15 -7.40 3.66 -11.25
CA ASP A 15 -7.35 4.38 -9.98
C ASP A 15 -7.89 3.49 -8.86
N SER A 16 -6.98 2.78 -8.19
CA SER A 16 -7.26 1.90 -7.05
C SER A 16 -6.97 2.55 -5.70
N THR A 17 -6.68 3.86 -5.69
CA THR A 17 -6.16 4.60 -4.53
C THR A 17 -7.07 4.46 -3.29
N GLU A 18 -8.37 4.74 -3.43
CA GLU A 18 -9.32 4.65 -2.32
C GLU A 18 -9.45 3.24 -1.75
N ALA A 19 -9.44 2.23 -2.61
CA ALA A 19 -9.55 0.83 -2.21
C ALA A 19 -8.31 0.37 -1.43
N ILE A 20 -7.12 0.80 -1.86
CA ILE A 20 -5.86 0.50 -1.18
C ILE A 20 -5.85 1.18 0.20
N VAL A 21 -6.15 2.48 0.27
CA VAL A 21 -6.23 3.23 1.53
C VAL A 21 -7.22 2.56 2.50
N GLY A 22 -8.42 2.22 2.02
CA GLY A 22 -9.42 1.52 2.82
C GLY A 22 -8.95 0.16 3.33
N THR A 23 -8.17 -0.56 2.55
CA THR A 23 -7.58 -1.85 2.94
C THR A 23 -6.57 -1.68 4.07
N PHE A 24 -5.70 -0.67 4.02
CA PHE A 24 -4.77 -0.37 5.12
C PHE A 24 -5.51 -0.01 6.42
N TYR A 25 -6.52 0.86 6.35
CA TYR A 25 -7.33 1.16 7.54
C TYR A 25 -8.05 -0.08 8.10
N TYR A 26 -8.52 -0.96 7.22
CA TYR A 26 -9.11 -2.23 7.62
C TYR A 26 -8.09 -3.12 8.35
N THR A 27 -6.88 -3.29 7.82
CA THR A 27 -5.84 -4.12 8.45
C THR A 27 -5.35 -3.51 9.77
N PHE A 28 -5.14 -2.19 9.82
CA PHE A 28 -4.78 -1.49 11.06
C PHE A 28 -5.80 -1.73 12.16
N LYS A 29 -7.09 -1.59 11.85
CA LYS A 29 -8.18 -1.88 12.78
C LYS A 29 -8.19 -3.36 13.21
N LYS A 30 -8.01 -4.29 12.27
CA LYS A 30 -8.05 -5.73 12.56
C LYS A 30 -6.87 -6.20 13.40
N MET A 31 -5.72 -5.55 13.27
CA MET A 31 -4.49 -5.90 13.98
C MET A 31 -4.28 -5.07 15.25
N ASN A 32 -5.23 -4.21 15.63
CA ASN A 32 -5.09 -3.24 16.71
C ASN A 32 -3.81 -2.39 16.60
N PHE A 33 -3.46 -2.02 15.37
CA PHE A 33 -2.34 -1.12 15.10
C PHE A 33 -2.83 0.32 15.14
N GLU A 34 -2.18 1.14 15.97
CA GLU A 34 -2.45 2.57 16.06
C GLU A 34 -1.71 3.32 14.95
N PHE A 35 -2.40 3.57 13.84
CA PHE A 35 -1.89 4.41 12.78
C PHE A 35 -2.14 5.89 13.07
N HIS A 36 -1.07 6.68 13.13
CA HIS A 36 -1.12 8.13 13.41
C HIS A 36 -0.93 9.03 12.17
N GLY A 37 -0.76 8.43 10.98
CA GLY A 37 -0.61 9.16 9.73
C GLY A 37 -1.95 9.51 9.08
N LYS A 38 -1.89 9.94 7.82
CA LYS A 38 -3.04 10.32 6.99
C LYS A 38 -3.08 9.47 5.72
N ASN A 39 -4.17 9.60 4.94
CA ASN A 39 -4.32 8.94 3.65
C ASN A 39 -3.12 9.20 2.74
N GLU A 40 -2.63 10.45 2.70
CA GLU A 40 -1.54 10.85 1.82
C GLU A 40 -0.21 10.13 2.16
N ASP A 41 -0.06 9.63 3.39
CA ASP A 41 1.12 8.84 3.78
C ASP A 41 1.04 7.41 3.21
N ILE A 42 -0.16 6.86 3.05
CA ILE A 42 -0.40 5.56 2.41
C ILE A 42 -0.28 5.71 0.88
N GLU A 43 -0.87 6.77 0.33
CA GLU A 43 -0.90 7.03 -1.13
C GLU A 43 0.50 7.18 -1.72
N LYS A 44 1.41 7.86 -1.02
CA LYS A 44 2.82 8.01 -1.44
C LYS A 44 3.59 6.69 -1.53
N LEU A 45 3.04 5.64 -0.92
CA LEU A 45 3.66 4.32 -0.86
C LEU A 45 3.02 3.32 -1.84
N ILE A 46 1.97 3.71 -2.57
CA ILE A 46 1.35 2.84 -3.59
C ILE A 46 2.38 2.52 -4.68
N GLY A 47 2.50 1.24 -5.00
CA GLY A 47 3.49 0.70 -5.95
C GLY A 47 4.73 0.10 -5.30
N TYR A 48 4.98 0.34 -4.00
CA TYR A 48 5.98 -0.42 -3.25
C TYR A 48 5.44 -1.78 -2.78
N PRO A 49 6.33 -2.76 -2.49
CA PRO A 49 5.93 -4.00 -1.82
C PRO A 49 5.23 -3.72 -0.48
N LEU A 50 4.23 -4.53 -0.13
CA LEU A 50 3.42 -4.34 1.08
C LEU A 50 4.26 -4.29 2.36
N GLU A 51 5.30 -5.11 2.45
CA GLU A 51 6.27 -5.11 3.56
C GLU A 51 6.85 -3.71 3.79
N THR A 52 7.36 -3.09 2.72
CA THR A 52 7.90 -1.72 2.73
C THR A 52 6.81 -0.72 3.14
N MET A 53 5.60 -0.85 2.60
CA MET A 53 4.49 0.05 2.94
C MET A 53 4.17 -0.01 4.44
N TYR A 54 3.95 -1.21 4.98
CA TYR A 54 3.64 -1.39 6.41
C TYR A 54 4.77 -0.90 7.31
N GLN A 55 6.02 -1.19 6.96
CA GLN A 55 7.19 -0.73 7.71
C GLN A 55 7.25 0.82 7.75
N GLN A 56 7.06 1.48 6.60
CA GLN A 56 7.08 2.95 6.52
C GLN A 56 5.90 3.60 7.25
N LEU A 57 4.76 2.89 7.36
CA LEU A 57 3.58 3.33 8.12
C LEU A 57 3.70 3.04 9.63
N GLY A 58 4.83 2.50 10.09
CA GLY A 58 5.18 2.33 11.50
C GLY A 58 4.89 0.94 12.07
N VAL A 59 4.53 -0.04 11.25
CA VAL A 59 4.37 -1.44 11.70
C VAL A 59 5.75 -2.01 12.03
N LYS A 60 5.84 -2.70 13.17
CA LYS A 60 7.08 -3.35 13.60
C LYS A 60 7.44 -4.48 12.64
N ASN A 61 8.72 -4.58 12.26
CA ASN A 61 9.21 -5.64 11.37
C ASN A 61 8.92 -7.06 11.88
N GLU A 62 8.77 -7.27 13.19
CA GLU A 62 8.39 -8.57 13.78
C GLU A 62 6.98 -9.03 13.39
N LEU A 63 6.13 -8.12 12.90
CA LEU A 63 4.77 -8.38 12.45
C LEU A 63 4.66 -8.41 10.91
N ILE A 64 5.78 -8.25 10.20
CA ILE A 64 5.88 -8.22 8.75
C ILE A 64 6.62 -9.48 8.32
N ASP A 65 6.00 -10.29 7.45
CA ASP A 65 6.55 -11.55 6.95
C ASP A 65 7.68 -11.37 5.93
#